data_AF-A0AAD2JD00-F1
#
_entry.id   AF-A0AAD2JD00-F1
#
_cell.length_a   1.000
_cell.length_b   1.000
_cell.length_c   1.000
_cell.angle_alpha   90.00
_cell.angle_beta   90.00
_cell.angle_gamma   90.00
#
_symmetry.space_group_name_H-M   'P 1'
#
loop_
_entity.id
_entity.type
_entity.pdbx_description
1 polymer ?
#
loop_
_entity_poly.entity_id
_entity_poly.type
_entity_poly.pdbx_seq_one_letter_code
_entity_poly.pdbx_strand_id
1 'polypeptide(L)'
;MHLLDRLVKFLEKWGIIIILFIVTLILLFSLYFQRDLTLNIFEFFLNEKEGAFLTIAGIFIGIYFAIFSFFIGIKPDSVMADLDDEDILTLVRFLRQSFVGSFVYIFLTLLNLPFLTGVFKIFYYFILIDTLLYMLLSALKVGIYMYITFKRDVVNLKDNIENVREDSYKIRRMLNLFEDYLENEKRKERELRNETIRNESNE
;
A
#
# COMPACT_ATOMS: atom_id res chain seq x y z
N MET A 1 22.55 -9.63 -6.61
CA MET A 1 21.54 -8.81 -5.91
C MET A 1 21.25 -7.49 -6.63
N HIS A 2 22.26 -6.75 -7.12
CA HIS A 2 22.08 -5.42 -7.78
C HIS A 2 21.28 -5.37 -9.11
N LEU A 3 21.23 -6.46 -9.90
CA LEU A 3 20.54 -6.48 -11.20
C LEU A 3 19.03 -6.71 -11.07
N LEU A 4 18.61 -7.50 -10.08
CA LEU A 4 17.20 -7.72 -9.77
C LEU A 4 16.54 -6.45 -9.26
N ASP A 5 17.19 -5.70 -8.37
CA ASP A 5 16.67 -4.40 -7.91
C ASP A 5 16.56 -3.36 -9.02
N ARG A 6 17.51 -3.34 -9.97
CA ARG A 6 17.40 -2.46 -11.15
C ARG A 6 16.27 -2.89 -12.09
N LEU A 7 16.11 -4.19 -12.33
CA LEU A 7 15.03 -4.71 -13.17
C LEU A 7 13.66 -4.44 -12.54
N VAL A 8 13.51 -4.62 -11.22
CA VAL A 8 12.29 -4.28 -10.48
C VAL A 8 12.02 -2.78 -10.60
N LYS A 9 13.00 -1.91 -10.32
CA LYS A 9 12.84 -0.45 -10.48
C LYS A 9 12.53 -0.02 -11.93
N PHE A 10 13.04 -0.76 -12.91
CA PHE A 10 12.80 -0.49 -14.32
C PHE A 10 11.41 -0.94 -14.77
N LEU A 11 10.97 -2.14 -14.37
CA LEU A 11 9.59 -2.61 -14.57
C LEU A 11 8.59 -1.72 -13.82
N GLU A 12 8.97 -1.24 -12.65
CA GLU A 12 8.14 -0.37 -11.83
C GLU A 12 7.91 0.98 -12.50
N LYS A 13 8.93 1.54 -13.16
CA LYS A 13 8.84 2.85 -13.82
C LYS A 13 8.26 2.78 -15.24
N TRP A 14 8.61 1.74 -16.00
CA TRP A 14 8.28 1.64 -17.43
C TRP A 14 7.41 0.45 -17.80
N GLY A 15 7.23 -0.54 -16.94
CA GLY A 15 6.57 -1.81 -17.29
C GLY A 15 5.12 -1.64 -17.75
N ILE A 16 4.35 -0.79 -17.08
CA ILE A 16 2.97 -0.51 -17.51
C ILE A 16 2.95 0.17 -18.89
N ILE A 17 3.86 1.13 -19.12
CA ILE A 17 3.96 1.87 -20.40
C ILE A 17 4.42 0.94 -21.52
N ILE A 18 5.41 0.10 -21.26
CA ILE A 18 5.95 -0.86 -22.24
C ILE A 18 4.91 -1.91 -22.59
N ILE A 19 4.17 -2.43 -21.61
CA ILE A 19 3.13 -3.44 -21.87
C ILE A 19 1.95 -2.81 -22.61
N LEU A 20 1.52 -1.60 -22.24
CA LEU A 20 0.55 -0.84 -23.03
C LEU A 20 1.04 -0.59 -24.46
N PHE A 21 2.30 -0.20 -24.62
CA PHE A 21 2.89 0.03 -25.94
C PHE A 21 2.94 -1.25 -26.79
N ILE A 22 3.30 -2.39 -26.19
CA ILE A 22 3.31 -3.68 -26.88
C ILE A 22 1.89 -4.10 -27.26
N VAL A 23 0.92 -3.94 -26.37
CA VAL A 23 -0.47 -4.34 -26.61
C VAL A 23 -1.11 -3.46 -27.67
N THR A 24 -0.90 -2.15 -27.61
CA THR A 24 -1.36 -1.20 -28.64
C THR A 24 -0.73 -1.51 -30.00
N LEU A 25 0.56 -1.89 -30.04
CA LEU A 25 1.26 -2.24 -31.29
C LEU A 25 0.78 -3.58 -31.86
N ILE A 26 0.53 -4.58 -31.01
CA ILE A 26 -0.09 -5.87 -31.40
C ILE A 26 -1.50 -5.65 -31.94
N LEU A 27 -2.31 -4.85 -31.25
CA LEU A 27 -3.67 -4.54 -31.68
C LEU A 27 -3.67 -3.76 -33.00
N LEU A 28 -2.77 -2.80 -33.18
CA LEU A 28 -2.63 -2.01 -34.41
C LEU A 28 -2.18 -2.87 -35.58
N PHE A 29 -1.28 -3.83 -35.34
CA PHE A 29 -0.88 -4.83 -36.33
C PHE A 29 -2.03 -5.77 -36.69
N SER A 30 -2.83 -6.20 -35.71
CA SER A 30 -3.98 -7.07 -35.93
C SER A 30 -5.11 -6.38 -36.70
N LEU A 31 -5.34 -5.08 -36.43
CA LEU A 31 -6.29 -4.25 -37.16
C LEU A 31 -5.89 -4.05 -38.63
N TYR A 32 -4.59 -3.92 -38.91
CA TYR A 32 -4.05 -3.78 -40.26
C TYR A 32 -4.23 -5.07 -41.09
N PHE A 33 -4.14 -6.25 -40.46
CA PHE A 33 -4.13 -7.54 -41.17
C PHE A 33 -5.50 -8.24 -41.26
N GLN A 34 -6.38 -8.12 -40.26
CA GLN A 34 -7.67 -8.83 -40.21
C GLN A 34 -8.77 -8.01 -39.54
N ARG A 35 -9.17 -6.90 -40.19
CA ARG A 35 -10.10 -5.90 -39.66
C ARG A 35 -11.44 -6.49 -39.16
N ASP A 36 -12.06 -7.39 -39.90
CA ASP A 36 -13.42 -7.87 -39.55
C ASP A 36 -13.41 -9.05 -38.55
N LEU A 37 -12.38 -9.90 -38.57
CA LEU A 37 -12.31 -11.06 -37.68
C LEU A 37 -11.93 -10.67 -36.25
N THR A 38 -10.98 -9.74 -36.10
CA THR A 38 -10.56 -9.26 -34.78
C THR A 38 -11.67 -8.51 -34.07
N LEU A 39 -12.39 -7.63 -34.77
CA LEU A 39 -13.48 -6.85 -34.18
C LEU A 39 -14.60 -7.73 -33.65
N ASN A 40 -15.00 -8.76 -34.39
CA ASN A 40 -16.04 -9.68 -33.93
C ASN A 40 -15.60 -10.49 -32.70
N ILE A 41 -14.34 -10.93 -32.66
CA ILE A 41 -13.82 -11.69 -31.51
C ILE A 41 -13.72 -10.79 -30.27
N PHE A 42 -13.24 -9.55 -30.42
CA PHE A 42 -13.14 -8.61 -29.30
C PHE A 42 -14.50 -8.15 -28.82
N GLU A 43 -15.41 -7.78 -29.74
CA GLU A 43 -16.78 -7.39 -29.40
C GLU A 43 -17.52 -8.52 -28.68
N PHE A 44 -17.33 -9.77 -29.12
CA PHE A 44 -17.89 -10.94 -28.45
C PHE A 44 -17.29 -11.16 -27.06
N PHE A 45 -15.96 -11.13 -26.93
CA PHE A 45 -15.29 -11.34 -25.65
C PHE A 45 -15.61 -10.25 -24.61
N LEU A 46 -15.65 -8.99 -25.03
CA LEU A 46 -15.99 -7.87 -24.15
C LEU A 46 -17.45 -7.90 -23.76
N ASN A 47 -18.39 -8.08 -24.69
CA ASN A 47 -19.82 -8.12 -24.35
C ASN A 47 -20.17 -9.32 -23.47
N GLU A 48 -19.61 -10.51 -23.73
CA GLU A 48 -19.96 -11.70 -22.95
C GLU A 48 -19.42 -11.61 -21.51
N LYS A 49 -18.28 -10.93 -21.30
CA LYS A 49 -17.60 -10.85 -20.00
C LYS A 49 -17.65 -9.46 -19.35
N GLU A 50 -18.37 -8.51 -19.92
CA GLU A 50 -18.46 -7.12 -19.45
C GLU A 50 -18.85 -7.06 -17.97
N GLY A 51 -19.91 -7.78 -17.59
CA GLY A 51 -20.38 -7.83 -16.21
C GLY A 51 -19.36 -8.41 -15.22
N ALA A 52 -18.56 -9.39 -15.66
CA ALA A 52 -17.50 -9.95 -14.83
C ALA A 52 -16.37 -8.95 -14.61
N PHE A 53 -15.95 -8.24 -15.66
CA PHE A 53 -14.91 -7.21 -15.55
C PHE A 53 -15.36 -6.00 -14.72
N LEU A 54 -16.63 -5.59 -14.84
CA LEU A 54 -17.20 -4.53 -14.00
C LEU A 54 -17.21 -4.93 -12.52
N THR A 55 -17.54 -6.19 -12.23
CA THR A 55 -17.50 -6.74 -10.87
C THR A 55 -16.08 -6.76 -10.32
N ILE A 56 -15.10 -7.23 -11.10
CA ILE A 56 -13.68 -7.25 -10.72
C ILE A 56 -13.18 -5.83 -10.44
N ALA A 57 -13.55 -4.85 -11.27
CA ALA A 57 -13.21 -3.45 -11.07
C ALA A 57 -13.79 -2.91 -9.75
N GLY A 58 -15.04 -3.25 -9.42
CA GLY A 58 -15.66 -2.91 -8.15
C GLY A 58 -14.94 -3.52 -6.94
N ILE A 59 -14.54 -4.80 -7.04
CA ILE A 59 -13.74 -5.47 -5.99
C ILE A 59 -12.41 -4.76 -5.77
N PHE A 60 -11.70 -4.41 -6.85
CA PHE A 60 -10.44 -3.67 -6.74
C PHE A 60 -10.60 -2.30 -6.08
N ILE A 61 -11.65 -1.55 -6.42
CA ILE A 61 -11.98 -0.29 -5.75
C ILE A 61 -12.15 -0.51 -4.24
N GLY A 62 -12.89 -1.53 -3.84
CA GLY A 62 -13.09 -1.88 -2.42
C GLY A 62 -11.77 -2.21 -1.70
N ILE A 63 -10.90 -3.01 -2.34
CA ILE A 63 -9.57 -3.34 -1.81
C ILE A 63 -8.72 -2.07 -1.66
N TYR A 64 -8.72 -1.17 -2.64
CA TYR A 64 -7.97 0.08 -2.55
C TYR A 64 -8.46 0.97 -1.42
N PHE A 65 -9.78 1.08 -1.21
CA PHE A 65 -10.33 1.80 -0.07
C PHE A 65 -9.90 1.19 1.28
N ALA A 66 -9.92 -0.14 1.39
CA ALA A 66 -9.47 -0.83 2.61
C ALA A 66 -7.98 -0.54 2.89
N ILE A 67 -7.14 -0.59 1.87
CA ILE A 67 -5.70 -0.27 1.98
C ILE A 67 -5.49 1.20 2.36
N PHE A 68 -6.22 2.14 1.73
CA PHE A 68 -6.16 3.56 2.11
C PHE A 68 -6.57 3.78 3.57
N SER A 69 -7.65 3.14 4.03
CA SER A 69 -8.11 3.25 5.41
C SER A 69 -7.10 2.66 6.40
N PHE A 70 -6.40 1.59 6.02
CA PHE A 70 -5.31 1.03 6.81
C PHE A 70 -4.16 2.04 6.95
N PHE A 71 -3.70 2.65 5.85
CA PHE A 71 -2.63 3.65 5.90
C PHE A 71 -3.00 4.90 6.71
N ILE A 72 -4.24 5.38 6.59
CA ILE A 72 -4.74 6.52 7.36
C ILE A 72 -4.87 6.18 8.86
N GLY A 73 -5.12 4.93 9.20
CA GLY A 73 -5.30 4.46 10.57
C GLY A 73 -4.00 4.25 11.36
N ILE A 74 -2.84 4.25 10.70
CA ILE A 74 -1.54 4.12 11.36
C ILE A 74 -1.24 5.44 12.08
N LYS A 75 -1.22 5.41 13.42
CA LYS A 75 -0.82 6.57 14.23
C LYS A 75 0.69 6.82 14.04
N PRO A 76 1.12 8.10 13.97
CA PRO A 76 2.52 8.46 13.73
C PRO A 76 3.50 7.99 14.82
N ASP A 77 3.02 7.55 16.00
CA ASP A 77 3.86 7.14 17.14
C ASP A 77 4.02 5.62 17.35
N SER A 78 3.51 4.75 16.47
CA SER A 78 3.77 3.30 16.58
C SER A 78 4.77 2.90 15.51
N VAL A 79 5.96 2.43 15.89
CA VAL A 79 6.94 1.44 15.31
C VAL A 79 7.01 1.20 13.77
N MET A 80 5.97 1.51 12.99
CA MET A 80 5.94 1.71 11.53
C MET A 80 6.54 3.04 11.06
N ALA A 81 6.98 3.93 11.97
CA ALA A 81 7.64 5.19 11.61
C ALA A 81 9.05 5.02 10.99
N ASP A 82 9.50 3.77 10.79
CA ASP A 82 10.78 3.43 10.16
C ASP A 82 10.60 2.90 8.71
N LEU A 83 9.38 2.97 8.19
CA LEU A 83 9.16 2.93 6.74
C LEU A 83 9.65 4.27 6.19
N ASP A 84 10.69 4.23 5.38
CA ASP A 84 11.19 5.37 4.61
C ASP A 84 9.98 6.05 3.95
N ASP A 85 9.66 7.29 4.34
CA ASP A 85 8.42 8.00 3.96
C ASP A 85 8.17 7.96 2.43
N GLU A 86 9.25 7.82 1.66
CA GLU A 86 9.25 7.66 0.20
C GLU A 86 8.58 6.37 -0.29
N ASP A 87 8.73 5.23 0.38
CA ASP A 87 8.15 3.94 -0.02
C ASP A 87 6.63 3.94 0.21
N ILE A 88 6.17 4.47 1.34
CA ILE A 88 4.73 4.66 1.63
C ILE A 88 4.12 5.65 0.61
N LEU A 89 4.78 6.78 0.37
CA LEU A 89 4.31 7.78 -0.59
C LEU A 89 4.22 7.20 -2.01
N THR A 90 5.19 6.37 -2.39
CA THR A 90 5.23 5.69 -3.70
C THR A 90 4.08 4.68 -3.83
N LEU A 91 3.84 3.89 -2.78
CA LEU A 91 2.72 2.96 -2.75
C LEU A 91 1.37 3.68 -2.81
N VAL A 92 1.18 4.75 -2.04
CA VAL A 92 -0.01 5.61 -2.08
C VAL A 92 -0.23 6.17 -3.48
N ARG A 93 0.85 6.57 -4.17
CA ARG A 93 0.78 7.05 -5.56
C ARG A 93 0.32 5.95 -6.52
N PHE A 94 0.83 4.72 -6.39
CA PHE A 94 0.38 3.59 -7.21
C PHE A 94 -1.06 3.21 -6.91
N LEU A 95 -1.44 3.19 -5.63
CA LEU A 95 -2.80 2.89 -5.19
C LEU A 95 -3.80 3.89 -5.78
N ARG A 96 -3.47 5.19 -5.74
CA ARG A 96 -4.29 6.24 -6.36
C ARG A 96 -4.40 6.06 -7.87
N GLN A 97 -3.30 5.71 -8.53
CA GLN A 97 -3.28 5.50 -9.98
C GLN A 97 -4.13 4.28 -10.40
N SER A 98 -4.02 3.17 -9.67
CA SER A 98 -4.87 1.98 -9.86
C SER A 98 -6.35 2.27 -9.59
N PHE A 99 -6.63 3.06 -8.55
CA PHE A 99 -7.99 3.48 -8.23
C PHE A 99 -8.62 4.30 -9.36
N VAL A 100 -7.90 5.30 -9.87
CA VAL A 100 -8.36 6.10 -11.01
C VAL A 100 -8.53 5.21 -12.24
N GLY A 101 -7.62 4.26 -12.49
CA GLY A 101 -7.75 3.30 -13.59
C GLY A 101 -9.03 2.46 -13.51
N SER A 102 -9.32 1.86 -12.35
CA SER A 102 -10.56 1.11 -12.13
C SER A 102 -11.81 1.99 -12.26
N PHE A 103 -11.76 3.21 -11.74
CA PHE A 103 -12.88 4.15 -11.80
C PHE A 103 -13.18 4.59 -13.24
N VAL A 104 -12.13 4.95 -13.99
CA VAL A 104 -12.23 5.32 -15.40
C VAL A 104 -12.77 4.15 -16.22
N TYR A 105 -12.32 2.91 -15.99
CA TYR A 105 -12.85 1.73 -16.66
C TYR A 105 -14.36 1.57 -16.44
N ILE A 106 -14.82 1.59 -15.19
CA ILE A 106 -16.25 1.47 -14.87
C ILE A 106 -17.05 2.60 -15.53
N PHE A 107 -16.54 3.82 -15.48
CA PHE A 107 -17.21 4.98 -16.06
C PHE A 107 -17.32 4.88 -17.59
N LEU A 108 -16.25 4.45 -18.27
CA LEU A 108 -16.27 4.19 -19.71
C LEU A 108 -17.28 3.10 -20.05
N THR A 109 -17.21 1.95 -19.37
CA THR A 109 -18.14 0.84 -19.58
C THR A 109 -19.59 1.27 -19.35
N LEU A 110 -19.87 2.08 -18.34
CA LEU A 110 -21.22 2.60 -18.06
C LEU A 110 -21.71 3.59 -19.13
N LEU A 111 -20.80 4.43 -19.66
CA LEU A 111 -21.12 5.42 -20.68
C LEU A 111 -21.54 4.78 -22.01
N ASN A 112 -21.30 3.46 -22.18
CA ASN A 112 -21.58 2.62 -23.36
C ASN A 112 -22.35 3.40 -24.42
N LEU A 113 -21.63 3.91 -25.42
CA LEU A 113 -22.18 4.84 -26.42
C LEU A 113 -22.67 4.05 -27.64
N PRO A 114 -23.94 3.57 -27.67
CA PRO A 114 -24.46 2.77 -28.77
C PRO A 114 -24.58 3.54 -30.09
N PHE A 115 -24.49 4.88 -30.05
CA PHE A 115 -24.59 5.74 -31.21
C PHE A 115 -23.29 5.84 -32.03
N LEU A 116 -22.17 5.32 -31.53
CA LEU A 116 -20.92 5.29 -32.30
C LEU A 116 -20.99 4.21 -33.38
N THR A 117 -20.91 4.62 -34.64
CA THR A 117 -20.94 3.72 -35.81
C THR A 117 -19.62 3.74 -36.56
N GLY A 118 -19.29 2.62 -37.22
CA GLY A 118 -18.10 2.47 -38.06
C GLY A 118 -16.78 2.57 -37.27
N VAL A 119 -15.88 3.42 -37.73
CA VAL A 119 -14.51 3.57 -37.19
C VAL A 119 -14.51 4.01 -35.73
N PHE A 120 -15.48 4.84 -35.32
CA PHE A 120 -15.56 5.31 -33.93
C PHE A 120 -15.94 4.22 -32.92
N LYS A 121 -16.75 3.24 -33.34
CA LYS A 121 -17.08 2.07 -32.49
C LYS A 121 -15.83 1.23 -32.20
N ILE A 122 -15.00 1.07 -33.23
CA ILE A 122 -13.73 0.34 -33.15
C ILE A 122 -12.76 1.03 -32.17
N PHE A 123 -12.59 2.35 -32.31
CA PHE A 123 -11.77 3.13 -31.39
C PHE A 123 -12.27 3.05 -29.95
N TYR A 124 -13.59 3.06 -29.74
CA TYR A 124 -14.17 2.93 -28.41
C TYR A 124 -13.81 1.59 -27.75
N TYR A 125 -14.01 0.46 -28.44
CA TYR A 125 -13.63 -0.86 -27.90
C TYR A 125 -12.12 -0.98 -27.66
N PHE A 126 -11.31 -0.36 -28.52
CA PHE A 126 -9.85 -0.32 -28.34
C PHE A 126 -9.47 0.37 -27.03
N ILE A 127 -10.02 1.56 -26.79
CA ILE A 127 -9.83 2.31 -25.54
C ILE A 127 -10.33 1.50 -24.34
N LEU A 128 -11.44 0.77 -24.50
CA LEU A 128 -12.02 -0.03 -23.42
C LEU A 128 -11.11 -1.22 -23.03
N ILE A 129 -10.51 -1.89 -24.01
CA ILE A 129 -9.49 -2.94 -23.79
C ILE A 129 -8.24 -2.37 -23.13
N ASP A 130 -7.71 -1.27 -23.67
CA ASP A 130 -6.51 -0.64 -23.11
C ASP A 130 -6.72 -0.22 -21.66
N THR A 131 -7.90 0.31 -21.35
CA THR A 131 -8.26 0.72 -19.99
C THR A 131 -8.46 -0.49 -19.07
N LEU A 132 -9.08 -1.56 -19.55
CA LEU A 132 -9.21 -2.83 -18.81
C LEU A 132 -7.83 -3.40 -18.46
N LEU A 133 -6.94 -3.45 -19.44
CA LEU A 133 -5.61 -4.00 -19.26
C LEU A 133 -4.80 -3.11 -18.31
N TYR A 134 -4.88 -1.80 -18.47
CA TYR A 134 -4.28 -0.82 -17.57
C TYR A 134 -4.72 -1.03 -16.13
N MET A 135 -6.03 -1.21 -15.90
CA MET A 135 -6.58 -1.51 -14.58
C MET A 135 -5.94 -2.77 -13.99
N LEU A 136 -5.92 -3.87 -14.75
CA LEU A 136 -5.42 -5.17 -14.27
C LEU A 136 -3.92 -5.12 -13.94
N LEU A 137 -3.11 -4.50 -14.80
CA LEU A 137 -1.68 -4.34 -14.57
C LEU A 137 -1.37 -3.41 -13.40
N SER A 138 -2.13 -2.32 -13.26
CA SER A 138 -1.96 -1.39 -12.14
C SER A 138 -2.31 -2.08 -10.82
N ALA A 139 -3.37 -2.89 -10.79
CA ALA A 139 -3.74 -3.73 -9.65
C ALA A 139 -2.64 -4.73 -9.29
N LEU A 140 -2.10 -5.43 -10.29
CA LEU A 140 -1.00 -6.39 -10.11
C LEU A 140 0.23 -5.70 -9.53
N LYS A 141 0.59 -4.50 -10.02
CA LYS A 141 1.71 -3.72 -9.54
C LYS A 141 1.56 -3.35 -8.06
N VAL A 142 0.37 -2.88 -7.66
CA VAL A 142 0.06 -2.60 -6.25
C VAL A 142 0.21 -3.87 -5.41
N GLY A 143 -0.31 -5.00 -5.87
CA GLY A 143 -0.22 -6.28 -5.16
C GLY A 143 1.23 -6.75 -4.96
N ILE A 144 2.07 -6.64 -5.99
CA ILE A 144 3.49 -6.99 -5.92
C ILE A 144 4.22 -6.08 -4.94
N TYR A 145 4.00 -4.76 -5.02
CA TYR A 145 4.67 -3.81 -4.15
C TYR A 145 4.27 -4.03 -2.69
N MET A 146 2.97 -4.20 -2.42
CA MET A 146 2.47 -4.57 -1.10
C MET A 146 3.12 -5.86 -0.59
N TYR A 147 3.21 -6.91 -1.41
CA TYR A 147 3.85 -8.17 -1.00
C TYR A 147 5.32 -7.98 -0.61
N ILE A 148 6.07 -7.18 -1.37
CA ILE A 148 7.47 -6.88 -1.08
C ILE A 148 7.60 -6.06 0.21
N THR A 149 6.79 -5.01 0.36
CA THR A 149 6.76 -4.16 1.56
C THR A 149 6.40 -4.99 2.80
N PHE A 150 5.31 -5.76 2.77
CA PHE A 150 4.91 -6.60 3.89
C PHE A 150 5.95 -7.66 4.26
N LYS A 151 6.63 -8.26 3.29
CA LYS A 151 7.70 -9.22 3.58
C LYS A 151 8.86 -8.56 4.34
N ARG A 152 9.19 -7.32 3.99
CA ARG A 152 10.24 -6.53 4.66
C ARG A 152 9.79 -6.08 6.05
N ASP A 153 8.55 -5.63 6.17
CA ASP A 153 7.95 -5.20 7.44
C ASP A 153 7.80 -6.34 8.43
N VAL A 154 7.37 -7.54 8.02
CA VAL A 154 7.25 -8.68 8.94
C VAL A 154 8.59 -9.08 9.54
N VAL A 155 9.67 -8.96 8.78
CA VAL A 155 11.03 -9.24 9.27
C VAL A 155 11.47 -8.15 10.24
N ASN A 156 11.30 -6.87 9.88
CA ASN A 156 11.69 -5.74 10.74
C ASN A 156 10.83 -5.61 12.00
N LEU A 157 9.54 -5.95 11.93
CA LEU A 157 8.60 -5.89 13.06
C LEU A 157 9.01 -6.87 14.16
N LYS A 158 9.53 -8.04 13.78
CA LYS A 158 10.02 -9.03 14.75
C LYS A 158 11.19 -8.47 15.55
N ASP A 159 12.16 -7.86 14.87
CA ASP A 159 13.35 -7.29 15.50
C ASP A 159 13.02 -6.04 16.34
N ASN A 160 12.12 -5.18 15.85
CA ASN A 160 11.69 -4.00 16.60
C ASN A 160 10.83 -4.33 17.83
N ILE A 161 9.98 -5.36 17.78
CA ILE A 161 9.22 -5.79 18.96
C ILE A 161 10.16 -6.32 20.06
N GLU A 162 11.22 -7.04 19.68
CA GLU A 162 12.24 -7.54 20.62
C GLU A 162 12.96 -6.37 21.29
N ASN A 163 13.40 -5.37 20.51
CA ASN A 163 14.11 -4.18 21.01
C ASN A 163 13.22 -3.29 21.90
N VAL A 164 11.98 -3.01 21.48
CA VAL A 164 11.02 -2.23 22.29
C VAL A 164 10.70 -2.94 23.60
N ARG A 165 10.64 -4.28 23.59
CA ARG A 165 10.43 -5.08 24.80
C ARG A 165 11.63 -5.04 25.75
N GLU A 166 12.85 -5.05 25.22
CA GLU A 166 14.06 -4.87 26.05
C GLU A 166 14.13 -3.48 26.68
N ASP A 167 13.83 -2.43 25.92
CA ASP A 167 13.91 -1.06 26.41
C ASP A 167 12.83 -0.75 27.44
N SER A 168 11.61 -1.27 27.24
CA SER A 168 10.57 -1.20 28.27
C SER A 168 10.96 -1.98 29.54
N TYR A 169 11.72 -3.08 29.42
CA TYR A 169 12.28 -3.80 30.57
C TYR A 169 13.36 -2.98 31.30
N LYS A 170 14.26 -2.32 30.56
CA LYS A 170 15.30 -1.43 31.12
C LYS A 170 14.70 -0.23 31.85
N ILE A 171 13.70 0.41 31.25
CA ILE A 171 12.99 1.56 31.85
C ILE A 171 12.30 1.13 33.15
N ARG A 172 11.62 -0.03 33.15
CA ARG A 172 10.97 -0.55 34.35
C ARG A 172 11.97 -0.88 35.47
N ARG A 173 13.15 -1.39 35.10
CA ARG A 173 14.24 -1.63 36.05
C ARG A 173 14.80 -0.32 36.62
N MET A 174 14.99 0.70 35.79
CA MET A 174 15.42 2.03 36.24
C MET A 174 14.39 2.66 37.18
N LEU A 175 13.10 2.58 36.86
CA LEU A 175 12.02 3.09 37.72
C LEU A 175 12.04 2.43 39.10
N ASN A 176 12.16 1.09 39.15
CA ASN A 176 12.25 0.38 40.43
C ASN A 176 13.49 0.80 41.24
N LEU A 177 14.64 1.03 40.58
CA LEU A 177 15.85 1.52 41.26
C LEU A 177 15.69 2.94 41.79
N PHE A 178 15.00 3.81 41.05
CA PHE A 178 14.67 5.17 41.49
C PHE A 178 13.71 5.16 42.68
N GLU A 179 12.71 4.28 42.65
CA GLU A 179 11.75 4.12 43.73
C GLU A 179 12.44 3.66 45.03
N ASP A 180 13.33 2.67 44.91
CA ASP A 180 14.12 2.15 46.03
C ASP A 180 15.11 3.20 46.58
N TYR A 181 15.69 4.04 45.72
CA TYR A 181 16.52 5.16 46.14
C TYR A 181 15.73 6.21 46.94
N LEU A 182 14.57 6.64 46.42
CA LEU A 182 13.70 7.60 47.08
C LEU A 182 13.19 7.09 48.43
N GLU A 183 12.90 5.80 48.53
CA GLU A 183 12.47 5.19 49.79
C GLU A 183 13.59 5.17 50.83
N ASN A 184 14.82 4.84 50.42
CA ASN A 184 16.00 4.91 51.28
C ASN A 184 16.31 6.34 51.76
N GLU A 185 16.15 7.35 50.90
CA GLU A 185 16.35 8.75 51.26
C GLU A 185 15.30 9.23 52.28
N LYS A 186 14.02 8.91 52.06
CA LYS A 186 12.94 9.16 53.03
C LYS A 186 13.18 8.46 54.36
N ARG A 187 13.78 7.26 54.36
CA ARG A 187 14.13 6.54 55.59
C ARG A 187 15.20 7.29 56.38
N LYS A 188 16.25 7.76 55.70
CA LYS A 188 17.32 8.57 56.32
C LYS A 188 16.79 9.87 56.91
N GLU A 189 15.90 10.58 56.21
CA GLU A 189 15.25 11.79 56.76
C GLU A 189 14.43 11.50 58.02
N ARG A 190 13.67 10.39 58.03
CA ARG A 190 12.89 9.99 59.21
C ARG A 190 13.78 9.64 60.40
N GLU A 191 14.90 8.97 60.17
CA GLU A 191 15.89 8.64 61.20
C GLU A 191 16.52 9.91 61.77
N LEU A 192 17.00 10.82 60.91
CA LEU A 192 17.53 12.13 61.32
C LEU A 192 16.52 12.95 62.14
N ARG A 193 15.26 12.99 61.69
CA ARG A 193 14.20 13.71 62.40
C ARG A 193 13.91 13.08 63.77
N ASN A 194 13.89 11.76 63.86
CA ASN A 194 13.68 11.05 65.13
C ASN A 194 14.86 11.26 66.10
N GLU A 195 16.09 11.32 65.60
CA GLU A 195 17.27 11.66 66.39
C GLU A 195 17.21 13.10 66.92
N THR A 196 16.76 14.04 66.08
CA THR A 196 16.60 15.45 66.48
C THR A 196 15.58 15.59 67.61
N ILE A 197 14.40 14.96 67.47
CA ILE A 197 13.32 14.98 68.49
C ILE A 197 13.80 14.34 69.80
N ARG A 198 14.57 13.24 69.72
CA ARG A 198 15.08 12.53 70.89
C ARG A 198 16.15 13.32 71.64
N ASN A 199 16.93 14.14 70.95
CA ASN A 199 17.90 15.04 71.58
C ASN A 199 17.21 16.24 72.24
N GLU A 200 16.17 16.80 71.63
CA GLU A 200 15.35 17.87 72.22
C GLU A 200 14.54 17.41 73.45
N SER A 201 14.20 16.12 73.56
CA SER A 201 13.48 15.59 74.72
C SER A 201 14.36 15.28 75.95
N ASN A 202 15.68 15.38 75.82
CA ASN A 202 16.66 15.07 76.87
C ASN A 202 17.36 16.31 77.46
N GLU A 203 17.00 17.52 77.01
CA GLU A 203 17.31 18.81 77.67
C GLU A 203 16.15 19.26 78.57
#